data_AF-A0A4S2RF75-F1
#
_entry.id   AF-A0A4S2RF75-F1
#
_cell.length_a   1.000
_cell.length_b   1.000
_cell.length_c   1.000
_cell.angle_alpha   90.00
_cell.angle_beta   90.00
_cell.angle_gamma   90.00
#
_symmetry.space_group_name_H-M   'P 1'
#
loop_
_entity.id
_entity.type
_entity.pdbx_description
1 polymer ?
#
loop_
_entity_poly.entity_id
_entity_poly.type
_entity_poly.pdbx_seq_one_letter_code
_entity_poly.pdbx_strand_id
1 'polypeptide(L)'
;MSSKTIDCYDPAPGTEYPFAVSDIARHAVKLVGDDWHAESGYWGVVGEITAPDGARFVVGVDHEGDLYVHADKHAEPTFRFEYFDGISASDGLEEVTKCAVSVILDIA
;
A
#
# COMPACT_ATOMS: atom_id res chain seq x y z
N MET A 1 -22.52 4.35 -25.81
CA MET A 1 -21.72 3.68 -24.77
C MET A 1 -20.66 4.68 -24.33
N SER A 2 -20.82 5.29 -23.16
CA SER A 2 -19.87 6.30 -22.67
C SER A 2 -18.73 5.59 -21.97
N SER A 3 -17.50 5.76 -22.47
CA SER A 3 -16.28 5.27 -21.82
C SER A 3 -16.20 5.92 -20.44
N LYS A 4 -16.27 5.11 -19.38
CA LYS A 4 -16.07 5.57 -18.00
C LYS A 4 -14.56 5.71 -17.83
N THR A 5 -14.04 6.91 -18.00
CA THR A 5 -12.67 7.24 -17.58
C THR A 5 -12.57 6.88 -16.10
N ILE A 6 -11.75 5.89 -15.77
CA ILE A 6 -11.42 5.60 -14.38
C ILE A 6 -10.52 6.77 -13.97
N ASP A 7 -11.10 7.78 -13.33
CA ASP A 7 -10.32 8.84 -12.70
C ASP A 7 -9.43 8.16 -11.66
N CYS A 8 -8.17 7.98 -12.01
CA CYS A 8 -7.15 7.53 -11.08
C CYS A 8 -7.11 8.54 -9.94
N TYR A 9 -7.43 8.09 -8.73
CA TYR A 9 -7.27 8.91 -7.54
C TYR A 9 -5.79 9.32 -7.43
N ASP A 10 -5.55 10.63 -7.50
CA ASP A 10 -4.25 11.28 -7.37
C ASP A 10 -4.37 12.40 -6.31
N PRO A 11 -4.08 12.09 -5.04
CA PRO A 11 -4.31 13.01 -3.94
C PRO A 11 -3.28 14.14 -3.94
N ALA A 12 -3.75 15.35 -3.69
CA ALA A 12 -2.86 16.47 -3.41
C ALA A 12 -2.10 16.23 -2.09
N PRO A 13 -0.83 16.64 -1.99
CA PRO A 13 -0.06 16.56 -0.76
C PRO A 13 -0.78 17.16 0.45
N GLY A 14 -0.76 16.47 1.58
CA GLY A 14 -1.29 16.95 2.85
C GLY A 14 -0.41 18.05 3.47
N THR A 15 -0.95 18.74 4.48
CA THR A 15 -0.25 19.86 5.15
C THR A 15 0.89 19.42 6.05
N GLU A 16 0.86 18.17 6.51
CA GLU A 16 1.87 17.57 7.41
C GLU A 16 2.66 16.45 6.71
N TYR A 17 1.98 15.64 5.90
CA TYR A 17 2.60 14.58 5.10
C TYR A 17 2.25 14.73 3.61
N PRO A 18 3.20 14.46 2.70
CA PRO A 18 3.02 14.68 1.27
C PRO A 18 2.03 13.71 0.60
N PHE A 19 1.57 12.67 1.29
CA PHE A 19 0.55 11.72 0.84
C PHE A 19 0.03 10.92 2.05
N ALA A 20 -1.14 10.30 1.92
CA ALA A 20 -1.70 9.38 2.91
C ALA A 20 -1.14 7.96 2.74
N VAL A 21 -1.16 7.15 3.79
CA VAL A 21 -0.73 5.74 3.72
C VAL A 21 -1.55 4.95 2.70
N SER A 22 -2.85 5.25 2.59
CA SER A 22 -3.73 4.65 1.57
C SER A 22 -3.27 4.94 0.12
N ASP A 23 -2.48 5.99 -0.10
CA ASP A 23 -1.99 6.35 -1.42
C ASP A 23 -0.84 5.43 -1.83
N ILE A 24 -0.04 4.98 -0.86
CA ILE A 24 0.98 3.95 -1.07
C ILE A 24 0.30 2.67 -1.58
N ALA A 25 -0.80 2.24 -0.96
CA ALA A 25 -1.55 1.06 -1.39
C ALA A 25 -2.19 1.22 -2.78
N ARG A 26 -2.83 2.36 -3.04
CA ARG A 26 -3.41 2.66 -4.37
C ARG A 26 -2.35 2.75 -5.46
N HIS A 27 -1.17 3.26 -5.14
CA HIS A 27 -0.06 3.32 -6.07
C HIS A 27 0.57 1.93 -6.26
N ALA A 28 0.63 1.11 -5.21
CA ALA A 28 1.15 -0.26 -5.27
C ALA A 28 0.38 -1.12 -6.26
N VAL A 29 -0.96 -1.10 -6.23
CA VAL A 29 -1.79 -1.91 -7.15
C VAL A 29 -1.59 -1.55 -8.63
N LYS A 30 -1.24 -0.28 -8.92
CA LYS A 30 -0.86 0.13 -10.28
C LYS A 30 0.45 -0.48 -10.76
N LEU A 31 1.34 -0.85 -9.83
CA LEU A 31 2.64 -1.46 -10.15
C LEU A 31 2.59 -2.99 -10.19
N VAL A 32 1.75 -3.64 -9.37
CA VAL A 32 1.65 -5.12 -9.33
C VAL A 32 0.72 -5.70 -10.40
N GLY A 33 -0.33 -5.00 -10.83
CA GLY A 33 -1.16 -5.39 -11.97
C GLY A 33 -2.67 -5.18 -11.77
N ASP A 34 -3.42 -5.27 -12.87
CA ASP A 34 -4.83 -4.86 -12.97
C ASP A 34 -5.81 -5.68 -12.11
N ASP A 35 -5.46 -6.91 -11.72
CA ASP A 35 -6.31 -7.80 -10.92
C ASP A 35 -6.12 -7.60 -9.40
N TRP A 36 -5.26 -6.67 -8.99
CA TRP A 36 -5.08 -6.30 -7.60
C TRP A 36 -5.98 -5.13 -7.20
N HIS A 37 -6.43 -5.12 -5.95
CA HIS A 37 -7.34 -4.10 -5.45
C HIS A 37 -6.78 -3.43 -4.20
N ALA A 38 -6.99 -2.11 -4.08
CA ALA A 38 -6.57 -1.33 -2.93
C ALA A 38 -7.74 -0.54 -2.33
N GLU A 39 -7.80 -0.53 -1.00
CA GLU A 39 -8.77 0.24 -0.23
C GLU A 39 -8.07 1.05 0.86
N SER A 40 -8.72 2.14 1.27
CA SER A 40 -8.31 2.84 2.50
C SER A 40 -8.86 2.06 3.68
N GLY A 41 -7.99 1.63 4.59
CA GLY A 41 -8.43 1.04 5.85
C GLY A 41 -8.80 2.11 6.88
N TYR A 42 -8.84 1.72 8.15
CA TYR A 42 -9.36 2.53 9.25
C TYR A 42 -8.81 3.96 9.27
N TRP A 43 -9.74 4.93 9.15
CA TRP A 43 -9.48 6.37 9.19
C TRP A 43 -8.38 6.86 8.24
N GLY A 44 -8.05 6.11 7.18
CA GLY A 44 -7.01 6.47 6.21
C GLY A 44 -5.58 6.29 6.71
N VAL A 45 -5.39 5.69 7.90
CA VAL A 45 -4.07 5.47 8.52
C VAL A 45 -3.38 4.24 7.94
N VAL A 46 -4.13 3.33 7.32
CA VAL A 46 -3.60 2.15 6.64
C VAL A 46 -4.16 2.05 5.23
N GLY A 47 -3.42 1.40 4.35
CA GLY A 47 -3.87 0.95 3.04
C GLY A 47 -4.00 -0.56 3.02
N GLU A 48 -5.14 -1.08 2.56
CA GLU A 48 -5.36 -2.51 2.38
C GLU A 48 -5.20 -2.86 0.91
N ILE A 49 -4.50 -3.96 0.62
CA ILE A 49 -4.25 -4.47 -0.73
C ILE A 49 -4.75 -5.92 -0.76
N THR A 50 -5.55 -6.27 -1.77
CA THR A 50 -6.05 -7.63 -1.99
C THR A 50 -5.49 -8.16 -3.30
N ALA A 51 -4.84 -9.32 -3.23
CA ALA A 51 -4.33 -10.06 -4.38
C ALA A 51 -5.44 -10.84 -5.10
N PRO A 52 -5.21 -11.30 -6.35
CA PRO A 52 -6.22 -12.00 -7.14
C PRO A 52 -6.71 -13.33 -6.52
N ASP A 53 -5.86 -13.98 -5.72
CA ASP A 53 -6.18 -15.21 -4.99
C ASP A 53 -6.92 -14.96 -3.67
N GLY A 54 -7.14 -13.70 -3.30
CA GLY A 54 -7.81 -13.27 -2.08
C GLY A 54 -6.88 -13.03 -0.89
N ALA A 55 -5.55 -13.20 -1.05
CA ALA A 55 -4.60 -12.81 -0.02
C ALA A 55 -4.66 -11.30 0.25
N ARG A 56 -4.51 -10.91 1.52
CA ARG A 56 -4.63 -9.50 1.93
C ARG A 56 -3.34 -9.01 2.56
N PHE A 57 -2.95 -7.81 2.20
CA PHE A 57 -1.80 -7.09 2.72
C PHE A 57 -2.26 -5.75 3.28
N VAL A 58 -1.64 -5.33 4.38
CA VAL A 58 -1.87 -4.04 5.03
C VAL A 58 -0.57 -3.27 5.00
N VAL A 59 -0.59 -2.08 4.41
CA VAL A 59 0.47 -1.08 4.50
C VAL A 59 0.08 -0.10 5.59
N GLY A 60 0.96 0.12 6.55
CA GLY A 60 0.71 1.00 7.68
C GLY A 60 1.95 1.76 8.12
N VAL A 61 1.75 2.75 8.97
CA VAL A 61 2.82 3.40 9.74
C VAL A 61 2.52 3.13 11.21
N ASP A 62 3.53 2.73 11.96
CA ASP A 62 3.37 2.42 13.37
C ASP A 62 3.49 3.67 14.28
N HIS A 63 3.51 3.46 15.60
CA HIS A 63 3.60 4.55 16.56
C HIS A 63 4.96 5.28 16.61
N GLU A 64 6.03 4.66 16.09
CA GLU A 64 7.38 5.25 16.01
C GLU A 64 7.57 6.02 14.69
N GLY A 65 6.63 5.86 13.75
CA GLY A 65 6.68 6.48 12.43
C GLY A 65 7.24 5.57 11.35
N ASP A 66 7.44 4.29 11.67
CA ASP A 66 8.04 3.34 10.75
C ASP A 66 6.98 2.73 9.82
N LEU A 67 7.29 2.72 8.53
CA LEU A 67 6.47 2.05 7.53
C LEU A 67 6.56 0.54 7.74
N TYR A 68 5.42 -0.15 7.67
CA TYR A 68 5.36 -1.59 7.69
C TYR A 68 4.40 -2.15 6.62
N VAL A 69 4.69 -3.40 6.20
CA VAL A 69 3.77 -4.25 5.45
C VAL A 69 3.44 -5.49 6.27
N HIS A 70 2.17 -5.83 6.32
CA HIS A 70 1.63 -6.99 7.04
C HIS A 70 0.76 -7.86 6.11
N ALA A 71 1.01 -9.16 6.03
CA ALA A 71 0.11 -10.11 5.36
C ALA A 71 -0.89 -10.74 6.34
N ASP A 72 -2.19 -10.68 6.01
CA ASP A 72 -3.26 -11.30 6.82
C ASP A 72 -3.10 -12.83 6.83
N LYS A 73 -3.49 -13.47 7.92
CA LYS A 73 -3.35 -14.90 8.26
C LYS A 73 -3.98 -15.89 7.27
N HIS A 74 -4.73 -15.42 6.28
CA HIS A 74 -5.22 -16.25 5.17
C HIS A 74 -4.17 -16.44 4.07
N ALA A 75 -3.09 -15.65 4.08
CA ALA A 75 -1.83 -15.94 3.39
C ALA A 75 -1.00 -16.93 4.24
N GLU A 76 -1.42 -18.19 4.32
CA GLU A 76 -0.59 -19.20 4.97
C GLU A 76 0.66 -19.51 4.14
N PRO A 77 1.84 -19.71 4.78
CA PRO A 77 2.02 -19.96 6.21
C PRO A 77 2.61 -18.79 7.01
N THR A 78 2.80 -17.59 6.48
CA THR A 78 3.72 -16.63 7.11
C THR A 78 3.04 -15.32 7.48
N PHE A 79 2.69 -15.19 8.76
CA PHE A 79 2.51 -13.90 9.41
C PHE A 79 3.85 -13.14 9.31
N ARG A 80 4.00 -12.33 8.26
CA ARG A 80 5.22 -11.54 8.00
C ARG A 80 4.90 -10.07 8.21
N PHE A 81 5.62 -9.47 9.14
CA PHE A 81 5.70 -8.03 9.35
C PHE A 81 7.08 -7.60 8.90
N GLU A 82 7.14 -6.78 7.86
CA GLU A 82 8.40 -6.16 7.44
C GLU A 82 8.33 -4.66 7.72
N TYR A 83 9.34 -4.18 8.44
CA TYR A 83 9.59 -2.77 8.68
C TYR A 83 10.66 -2.27 7.72
N PHE A 84 10.51 -1.05 7.23
CA PHE A 84 11.47 -0.44 6.32
C PHE A 84 12.38 0.51 7.08
N ASP A 85 13.63 0.11 7.30
CA ASP A 85 14.65 1.01 7.86
C ASP A 85 15.09 2.03 6.79
N GLY A 86 15.17 3.31 7.18
CA GLY A 86 15.65 4.39 6.32
C GLY A 86 14.70 4.86 5.21
N ILE A 87 13.45 4.41 5.19
CA ILE A 87 12.39 4.94 4.30
C ILE A 87 11.51 5.92 5.06
N SER A 88 11.16 7.02 4.41
CA SER A 88 10.34 8.08 4.96
C SER A 88 9.39 8.66 3.90
N ALA A 89 8.44 9.47 4.33
CA ALA A 89 7.59 10.22 3.40
C ALA A 89 8.38 11.18 2.49
N SER A 90 9.62 11.55 2.86
CA SER A 90 10.46 12.47 2.07
C SER A 90 11.10 11.83 0.85
N ASP A 91 11.16 10.49 0.80
CA ASP A 91 11.66 9.73 -0.35
C ASP A 91 10.67 9.75 -1.53
N GLY A 92 9.45 10.22 -1.28
CA GLY A 92 8.40 10.38 -2.28
C GLY A 92 7.57 9.11 -2.48
N LEU A 93 6.34 9.29 -2.96
CA LEU A 93 5.35 8.21 -3.07
C LEU A 93 5.88 7.04 -3.90
N GLU A 94 6.57 7.31 -5.01
CA GLU A 94 7.06 6.27 -5.90
C GLU A 94 8.07 5.32 -5.22
N GLU A 95 9.08 5.86 -4.53
CA GLU A 95 10.12 5.05 -3.88
C GLU A 95 9.54 4.27 -2.68
N VAL A 96 8.72 4.93 -1.86
CA VAL A 96 8.00 4.28 -0.76
C VAL A 96 7.13 3.12 -1.28
N THR A 97 6.42 3.33 -2.39
CA THR A 97 5.60 2.28 -3.00
C THR A 97 6.44 1.14 -3.55
N LYS A 98 7.58 1.38 -4.20
CA LYS A 98 8.47 0.31 -4.69
C LYS A 98 8.95 -0.60 -3.57
N CYS A 99 9.30 -0.03 -2.41
CA CYS A 99 9.66 -0.80 -1.22
C CYS A 99 8.51 -1.70 -0.77
N ALA A 100 7.29 -1.14 -0.62
CA ALA A 100 6.12 -1.92 -0.24
C ALA A 100 5.80 -3.04 -1.25
N VAL A 101 5.86 -2.75 -2.54
CA VAL A 101 5.62 -3.72 -3.62
C VAL A 101 6.64 -4.86 -3.60
N SER A 102 7.92 -4.57 -3.36
CA SER A 102 8.96 -5.59 -3.27
C SER A 102 8.66 -6.62 -2.18
N VAL A 103 8.16 -6.17 -1.03
CA VAL A 103 7.79 -7.07 0.08
C VAL A 103 6.52 -7.86 -0.26
N ILE A 104 5.50 -7.20 -0.83
CA ILE A 104 4.25 -7.85 -1.22
C ILE A 104 4.51 -8.99 -2.22
N LEU A 105 5.35 -8.76 -3.23
CA LEU A 105 5.71 -9.76 -4.24
C LEU A 105 6.65 -10.87 -3.72
N ASP A 106 7.36 -10.65 -2.62
CA ASP A 106 8.16 -11.71 -1.96
C ASP A 106 7.28 -12.62 -1.08
N ILE A 107 6.07 -12.17 -0.72
CA ILE A 107 5.10 -12.92 0.10
C ILE A 107 4.05 -13.63 -0.76
N ALA A 108 3.58 -12.99 -1.84
CA ALA A 108 2.56 -13.49 -2.76
C ALA A 108 3.09 -14.55 -3.74
#